data_AF-A0AAD7H3R2-F1
#
_entry.id   AF-A0AAD7H3R2-F1
#
_cell.length_a   1.000
_cell.length_b   1.000
_cell.length_c   1.000
_cell.angle_alpha   90.00
_cell.angle_beta   90.00
_cell.angle_gamma   90.00
#
_symmetry.space_group_name_H-M   'P 1'
#
loop_
_entity.id
_entity.type
_entity.pdbx_description
1 polymer ?
#
loop_
_entity_poly.entity_id
_entity_poly.type
_entity_poly.pdbx_seq_one_letter_code
_entity_poly.pdbx_strand_id
1 'polypeptide(L)'
;MAPGKAGISGQSSPFIGPNGVPIRGVAKGSIVLSPDTIDVFRRMEAAREKRNDRKAERRAGGEKDVSDDELDELAPFLMVVPSGEKSGRGKTGDTAVQQETVPSLPHPSDTLLFEDSVAEKNSFKAHDDSIPAAVFSLAKNGISPPLTLFLPGSLERIRAGNVKTVKHGTGETTKVTVIDVSEFPDEETLDQASFQTCYNTFLTFLQGASGPRVYGGFTEHYNRMLNDPGLPIWFVAYQQFDKKIRAQFFTKPYIIDVRDSEYRDALQAAKSSFLMASGDQGKDSDSFGVVRSGTERQERRKPYERDEGPHSVLCFRCGRMGHNAVRCSEANPSKHGRNFVITASREGLFRIHDNRPVCMRFNCGSCDASGNNHAIHMCSLCGDPLHGAVDCIRN
;
A
#
# COMPACT_ATOMS: atom_id res chain seq x y z
N MET A 1 -1.62 2.23 57.35
CA MET A 1 -2.69 2.33 56.34
C MET A 1 -2.06 2.78 55.03
N ALA A 2 -1.94 1.88 54.05
CA ALA A 2 -1.40 2.18 52.73
C ALA A 2 -2.54 2.54 51.76
N PRO A 3 -2.35 3.46 50.80
CA PRO A 3 -3.41 3.83 49.87
C PRO A 3 -3.65 2.71 48.86
N GLY A 4 -4.92 2.33 48.71
CA GLY A 4 -5.36 1.35 47.72
C GLY A 4 -5.15 1.88 46.29
N LYS A 5 -4.51 1.07 45.45
CA LYS A 5 -4.42 1.32 44.01
C LYS A 5 -5.79 1.08 43.37
N ALA A 6 -6.37 2.10 42.76
CA ALA A 6 -7.56 1.97 41.93
C ALA A 6 -7.22 1.12 40.69
N GLY A 7 -8.03 0.08 40.43
CA GLY A 7 -7.92 -0.75 39.23
C GLY A 7 -8.26 0.05 37.97
N ILE A 8 -7.52 -0.21 36.89
CA ILE A 8 -7.75 0.41 35.58
C ILE A 8 -8.95 -0.32 34.94
N SER A 9 -9.99 0.43 34.59
CA SER A 9 -11.17 -0.09 33.88
C SER A 9 -10.77 -0.59 32.48
N GLY A 10 -11.07 -1.86 32.18
CA GLY A 10 -10.82 -2.44 30.86
C GLY A 10 -11.59 -1.68 29.77
N GLN A 11 -10.92 -1.41 28.64
CA GLN A 11 -11.56 -0.80 27.47
C GLN A 11 -12.55 -1.80 26.84
N SER A 12 -13.81 -1.39 26.70
CA SER A 12 -14.84 -2.14 25.96
C SER A 12 -14.62 -2.03 24.45
N SER A 13 -15.02 -3.07 23.71
CA SER A 13 -14.94 -3.13 22.25
C SER A 13 -15.77 -2.00 21.62
N PRO A 14 -15.25 -1.27 20.62
CA PRO A 14 -16.01 -0.19 19.95
C PRO A 14 -17.15 -0.72 19.06
N PHE A 15 -17.27 -2.04 18.89
CA PHE A 15 -18.23 -2.66 17.96
C PHE A 15 -19.43 -3.30 18.65
N ILE A 16 -19.30 -3.65 19.95
CA ILE A 16 -20.31 -4.43 20.67
C ILE A 16 -20.66 -3.71 21.98
N GLY A 17 -21.93 -3.35 22.11
CA GLY A 17 -22.45 -2.69 23.30
C GLY A 17 -22.50 -3.63 24.52
N PRO A 18 -22.77 -3.09 25.72
CA PRO A 18 -22.70 -3.82 27.00
C PRO A 18 -23.63 -5.05 27.12
N ASN A 19 -24.50 -5.30 26.14
CA ASN A 19 -25.43 -6.44 26.12
C ASN A 19 -25.18 -7.40 24.94
N GLY A 20 -24.03 -7.35 24.28
CA GLY A 20 -23.73 -8.19 23.11
C GLY A 20 -24.49 -7.81 21.83
N VAL A 21 -25.12 -6.61 21.84
CA VAL A 21 -25.86 -6.07 20.70
C VAL A 21 -24.94 -5.13 19.91
N PRO A 22 -24.81 -5.29 18.58
CA PRO A 22 -24.05 -4.37 17.74
C PRO A 22 -24.59 -2.94 17.89
N ILE A 23 -23.70 -1.96 18.02
CA ILE A 23 -24.08 -0.55 18.18
C ILE A 23 -24.72 -0.06 16.87
N ARG A 24 -26.05 -0.02 16.81
CA ARG A 24 -26.81 0.54 15.68
C ARG A 24 -26.74 2.06 15.71
N GLY A 25 -25.80 2.63 14.96
CA GLY A 25 -25.71 4.09 14.80
C GLY A 25 -24.45 4.63 14.15
N VAL A 26 -23.66 3.82 13.45
CA VAL A 26 -22.42 4.28 12.80
C VAL A 26 -22.72 4.70 11.36
N ALA A 27 -22.14 5.84 10.96
CA ALA A 27 -22.38 6.57 9.73
C ALA A 27 -22.38 5.73 8.43
N LYS A 28 -23.00 6.29 7.38
CA LYS A 28 -23.00 5.77 6.00
C LYS A 28 -21.59 5.27 5.61
N GLY A 29 -21.45 3.95 5.46
CA GLY A 29 -20.18 3.26 5.22
C GLY A 29 -19.94 2.02 6.07
N SER A 30 -20.85 1.62 6.97
CA SER A 30 -20.67 0.44 7.81
C SER A 30 -20.69 -0.87 7.01
N ILE A 31 -19.64 -1.67 7.15
CA ILE A 31 -19.56 -3.06 6.68
C ILE A 31 -20.70 -3.86 7.31
N VAL A 32 -21.61 -4.38 6.47
CA VAL A 32 -22.63 -5.34 6.90
C VAL A 32 -21.95 -6.69 7.06
N LEU A 33 -21.60 -7.04 8.29
CA LEU A 33 -21.07 -8.36 8.61
C LEU A 33 -22.17 -9.41 8.41
N SER A 34 -21.86 -10.52 7.76
CA SER A 34 -22.81 -11.62 7.61
C SER A 34 -23.16 -12.21 8.99
N PRO A 35 -24.35 -12.83 9.15
CA PRO A 35 -24.72 -13.51 10.40
C PRO A 35 -23.65 -14.48 10.91
N ASP A 36 -23.00 -15.21 10.00
CA ASP A 36 -21.93 -16.15 10.34
C ASP A 36 -20.69 -15.44 10.88
N THR A 37 -20.38 -14.25 10.37
CA THR A 37 -19.23 -13.47 10.86
C THR A 37 -19.49 -12.95 12.28
N ILE A 38 -20.74 -12.56 12.57
CA ILE A 38 -21.14 -12.08 13.91
C ILE A 38 -20.97 -13.21 14.95
N ASP A 39 -21.33 -14.45 14.60
CA ASP A 39 -21.17 -15.58 15.51
C ASP A 39 -19.70 -15.95 15.75
N VAL A 40 -18.83 -15.78 14.74
CA VAL A 40 -17.38 -15.91 14.93
C VAL A 40 -16.86 -14.86 15.92
N PHE A 41 -17.25 -13.59 15.77
CA PHE A 41 -16.85 -12.53 16.71
C PHE A 41 -17.34 -12.79 18.13
N ARG A 42 -18.57 -13.27 18.30
CA ARG A 42 -19.10 -13.65 19.63
C ARG A 42 -18.31 -14.78 20.27
N ARG A 43 -17.91 -15.80 19.49
CA ARG A 43 -17.06 -16.89 20.00
C ARG A 43 -15.68 -16.39 20.40
N MET A 44 -15.11 -15.46 19.62
CA MET A 44 -13.83 -14.84 19.95
C MET A 44 -13.91 -14.00 21.23
N GLU A 45 -14.96 -13.20 21.41
CA GLU A 45 -15.16 -12.41 22.62
C GLU A 45 -15.37 -13.28 23.86
N ALA A 46 -16.20 -14.34 23.77
CA ALA A 46 -16.40 -15.28 24.87
C ALA A 46 -15.11 -16.02 25.24
N ALA A 47 -14.28 -16.39 24.26
CA ALA A 47 -12.98 -16.99 24.51
C ALA A 47 -12.01 -16.01 25.20
N ARG A 48 -12.02 -14.73 24.79
CA ARG A 48 -11.23 -13.67 25.43
C ARG A 48 -11.65 -13.44 26.88
N GLU A 49 -12.94 -13.40 27.15
CA GLU A 49 -13.49 -13.22 28.50
C GLU A 49 -13.07 -14.36 29.42
N LYS A 50 -13.23 -15.62 28.98
CA LYS A 50 -12.80 -16.80 29.75
C LYS A 50 -11.29 -16.81 30.03
N ARG A 51 -10.45 -16.30 29.12
CA ARG A 51 -9.00 -16.13 29.36
C ARG A 51 -8.73 -15.07 30.42
N ASN A 52 -9.43 -13.95 30.36
CA ASN A 52 -9.30 -12.88 31.35
C ASN A 52 -9.72 -13.36 32.74
N ASP A 53 -10.80 -14.14 32.85
CA ASP A 53 -11.24 -14.74 34.10
C ASP A 53 -10.18 -15.69 34.67
N ARG A 54 -9.64 -16.58 33.84
CA ARG A 54 -8.54 -17.48 34.25
C ARG A 54 -7.30 -16.71 34.71
N LYS A 55 -6.96 -15.59 34.06
CA LYS A 55 -5.86 -14.70 34.50
C LYS A 55 -6.19 -14.05 35.84
N ALA A 56 -7.43 -13.62 36.04
CA ALA A 56 -7.87 -13.05 37.31
C ALA A 56 -7.80 -14.07 38.46
N GLU A 57 -8.23 -15.31 38.22
CA GLU A 57 -8.11 -16.42 39.18
C GLU A 57 -6.66 -16.75 39.52
N ARG A 58 -5.76 -16.82 38.53
CA ARG A 58 -4.31 -17.04 38.74
C ARG A 58 -3.67 -15.94 39.59
N ARG A 59 -4.03 -14.68 39.32
CA ARG A 59 -3.59 -13.52 40.13
C ARG A 59 -4.13 -13.60 41.56
N ALA A 60 -5.40 -13.99 41.74
CA ALA A 60 -6.00 -14.19 43.05
C ALA A 60 -5.36 -15.35 43.83
N GLY A 61 -4.90 -16.39 43.12
CA GLY A 61 -4.15 -17.53 43.66
C GLY A 61 -2.69 -17.23 44.05
N GLY A 62 -2.20 -15.99 43.87
CA GLY A 62 -0.86 -15.58 44.28
C GLY A 62 0.25 -15.91 43.28
N GLU A 63 -0.09 -16.24 42.04
CA GLU A 63 0.90 -16.44 40.97
C GLU A 63 1.54 -15.10 40.59
N LYS A 64 2.85 -14.97 40.85
CA LYS A 64 3.58 -13.69 40.76
C LYS A 64 3.89 -13.22 39.33
N ASP A 65 3.69 -14.08 38.33
CA ASP A 65 4.20 -13.87 36.97
C ASP A 65 3.13 -14.21 35.89
N VAL A 66 1.91 -13.71 36.07
CA VAL A 66 0.86 -13.81 35.05
C VAL A 66 1.08 -12.69 34.02
N SER A 67 1.80 -13.00 32.94
CA SER A 67 2.07 -12.05 31.85
C SER A 67 0.77 -11.62 31.16
N ASP A 68 0.68 -10.33 30.86
CA ASP A 68 -0.40 -9.79 30.03
C ASP A 68 -0.21 -10.15 28.55
N ASP A 69 1.03 -10.44 28.13
CA ASP A 69 1.45 -10.72 26.75
C ASP A 69 1.51 -12.23 26.41
N GLU A 70 0.59 -13.03 26.96
CA GLU A 70 0.43 -14.42 26.48
C GLU A 70 -0.06 -14.40 25.02
N LEU A 71 0.64 -15.13 24.14
CA LEU A 71 0.34 -15.23 22.71
C LEU A 71 -1.14 -15.57 22.47
N ASP A 72 -1.78 -14.77 21.64
CA ASP A 72 -3.19 -14.95 21.30
C ASP A 72 -3.32 -16.21 20.42
N GLU A 73 -3.78 -17.32 21.00
CA GLU A 73 -4.04 -18.60 20.31
C GLU A 73 -5.25 -18.52 19.37
N LEU A 74 -5.34 -17.47 18.55
CA LEU A 74 -6.41 -17.25 17.56
C LEU A 74 -6.20 -18.04 16.26
N ALA A 75 -5.11 -18.80 16.16
CA ALA A 75 -4.81 -19.65 15.01
C ALA A 75 -5.93 -20.65 14.59
N PRO A 76 -6.76 -21.23 15.49
CA PRO A 76 -7.72 -22.24 15.06
C PRO A 76 -9.00 -21.67 14.43
N PHE A 77 -9.36 -20.40 14.68
CA PHE A 77 -10.67 -19.86 14.27
C PHE A 77 -10.71 -19.35 12.82
N LEU A 78 -9.55 -19.26 12.14
CA LEU A 78 -9.44 -18.93 10.72
C LEU A 78 -9.38 -20.17 9.81
N MET A 79 -9.38 -21.39 10.36
CA MET A 79 -9.48 -22.62 9.57
C MET A 79 -10.95 -22.98 9.35
N VAL A 80 -11.43 -22.72 8.13
CA VAL A 80 -12.70 -23.25 7.61
C VAL A 80 -12.59 -24.78 7.60
N VAL A 81 -13.28 -25.45 8.53
CA VAL A 81 -13.38 -26.92 8.55
C VAL A 81 -14.46 -27.33 7.55
N PRO A 82 -14.14 -28.12 6.49
CA PRO A 82 -15.18 -28.72 5.66
C PRO A 82 -15.90 -29.78 6.49
N SER A 83 -17.20 -29.56 6.71
CA SER A 83 -18.07 -30.51 7.38
C SER A 83 -18.33 -31.69 6.45
N GLY A 84 -17.74 -32.84 6.76
CA GLY A 84 -18.07 -34.08 6.07
C GLY A 84 -17.37 -35.26 6.68
N GLU A 85 -17.90 -35.82 7.77
CA GLU A 85 -17.67 -37.23 8.06
C GLU A 85 -18.79 -37.85 8.91
N LYS A 86 -19.34 -38.93 8.36
CA LYS A 86 -20.37 -39.77 8.96
C LYS A 86 -19.73 -40.76 9.91
N SER A 87 -20.29 -40.81 11.12
CA SER A 87 -20.01 -41.84 12.12
C SER A 87 -20.48 -43.21 11.63
N GLY A 88 -19.56 -44.16 11.56
CA GLY A 88 -19.82 -45.57 11.29
C GLY A 88 -19.01 -46.45 12.26
N ARG A 89 -19.66 -46.85 13.36
CA ARG A 89 -19.11 -47.73 14.39
C ARG A 89 -19.51 -49.18 14.07
N GLY A 90 -18.54 -50.04 13.78
CA GLY A 90 -18.74 -51.49 13.58
C GLY A 90 -17.59 -52.27 14.20
N LYS A 91 -17.94 -53.28 15.02
CA LYS A 91 -17.08 -54.07 15.90
C LYS A 91 -16.76 -55.44 15.28
N THR A 92 -15.64 -56.02 15.73
CA THR A 92 -15.29 -57.45 15.92
C THR A 92 -15.11 -58.39 14.72
N GLY A 93 -14.02 -59.17 14.77
CA GLY A 93 -13.97 -60.52 14.19
C GLY A 93 -12.58 -61.00 13.79
N ASP A 94 -11.85 -61.64 14.71
CA ASP A 94 -10.78 -62.59 14.39
C ASP A 94 -11.37 -63.77 13.60
N THR A 95 -10.79 -64.13 12.46
CA THR A 95 -10.80 -65.52 11.97
C THR A 95 -9.64 -65.76 11.01
N ALA A 96 -8.75 -66.67 11.40
CA ALA A 96 -7.74 -67.27 10.54
C ALA A 96 -8.40 -68.16 9.49
N VAL A 97 -8.09 -67.95 8.21
CA VAL A 97 -8.40 -68.89 7.13
C VAL A 97 -7.18 -69.03 6.22
N GLN A 98 -6.92 -70.29 5.88
CA GLN A 98 -5.77 -70.85 5.20
C GLN A 98 -5.63 -70.39 3.74
N GLN A 99 -4.36 -70.34 3.32
CA GLN A 99 -3.86 -70.20 1.97
C GLN A 99 -4.42 -71.26 1.00
N GLU A 100 -4.98 -70.81 -0.11
CA GLU A 100 -4.94 -71.53 -1.38
C GLU A 100 -3.94 -70.83 -2.31
N THR A 101 -2.96 -71.59 -2.81
CA THR A 101 -1.89 -71.14 -3.69
C THR A 101 -2.37 -71.14 -5.13
N VAL A 102 -2.75 -69.96 -5.63
CA VAL A 102 -3.03 -69.71 -7.05
C VAL A 102 -1.70 -69.38 -7.76
N PRO A 103 -1.43 -69.91 -8.97
CA PRO A 103 -0.18 -69.66 -9.68
C PRO A 103 -0.03 -68.17 -10.02
N SER A 104 1.08 -67.57 -9.60
CA SER A 104 1.36 -66.15 -9.77
C SER A 104 1.54 -65.79 -11.26
N LEU A 105 0.64 -64.96 -11.78
CA LEU A 105 0.91 -64.19 -12.98
C LEU A 105 2.14 -63.30 -12.73
N PRO A 106 3.03 -63.12 -13.73
CA PRO A 106 4.18 -62.24 -13.62
C PRO A 106 3.68 -60.85 -13.22
N HIS A 107 4.00 -60.44 -11.99
CA HIS A 107 3.67 -59.11 -11.51
C HIS A 107 4.34 -58.11 -12.45
N PRO A 108 3.58 -57.23 -13.13
CA PRO A 108 4.19 -56.07 -13.76
C PRO A 108 4.97 -55.39 -12.64
N SER A 109 6.25 -55.11 -12.88
CA SER A 109 7.08 -54.44 -11.90
C SER A 109 6.38 -53.14 -11.53
N ASP A 110 5.69 -53.13 -10.39
CA ASP A 110 4.91 -52.02 -9.82
C ASP A 110 5.87 -50.92 -9.40
N THR A 111 6.51 -50.33 -10.39
CA THR A 111 7.24 -49.08 -10.23
C THR A 111 6.15 -48.04 -10.14
N LEU A 112 5.62 -47.86 -8.92
CA LEU A 112 4.63 -46.83 -8.64
C LEU A 112 5.18 -45.51 -9.17
N LEU A 113 4.42 -44.88 -10.08
CA LEU A 113 4.82 -43.63 -10.72
C LEU A 113 5.01 -42.50 -9.69
N PHE A 114 4.35 -42.64 -8.53
CA PHE A 114 4.41 -41.73 -7.40
C PHE A 114 4.51 -42.55 -6.11
N GLU A 115 5.63 -42.44 -5.40
CA GLU A 115 5.76 -43.03 -4.06
C GLU A 115 5.02 -42.18 -3.03
N ASP A 116 4.27 -42.84 -2.13
CA ASP A 116 3.54 -42.18 -1.04
C ASP A 116 4.48 -41.34 -0.16
N SER A 117 5.73 -41.79 0.05
CA SER A 117 6.76 -41.07 0.81
C SER A 117 7.13 -39.70 0.22
N VAL A 118 6.92 -39.54 -1.09
CA VAL A 118 7.12 -38.28 -1.82
C VAL A 118 5.84 -37.45 -1.76
N ALA A 119 4.67 -38.07 -1.92
CA ALA A 119 3.37 -37.41 -1.88
C ALA A 119 3.06 -36.82 -0.48
N GLU A 120 3.38 -37.52 0.60
CA GLU A 120 3.16 -37.09 1.99
C GLU A 120 3.91 -35.79 2.35
N LYS A 121 5.01 -35.48 1.66
CA LYS A 121 5.77 -34.24 1.85
C LYS A 121 5.13 -33.05 1.16
N ASN A 122 4.18 -33.28 0.26
CA ASN A 122 3.49 -32.25 -0.49
C ASN A 122 2.18 -31.89 0.21
N SER A 123 1.99 -30.59 0.45
CA SER A 123 0.66 -30.08 0.83
C SER A 123 -0.03 -29.56 -0.41
N PHE A 124 -1.28 -29.98 -0.62
CA PHE A 124 -2.13 -29.36 -1.63
C PHE A 124 -2.33 -27.89 -1.25
N LYS A 125 -1.92 -26.98 -2.14
CA LYS A 125 -2.24 -25.56 -2.04
C LYS A 125 -3.16 -25.22 -3.19
N ALA A 126 -4.37 -24.78 -2.87
CA ALA A 126 -5.35 -24.37 -3.89
C ALA A 126 -4.80 -23.24 -4.78
N HIS A 127 -3.95 -22.39 -4.22
CA HIS A 127 -3.27 -21.32 -4.91
C HIS A 127 -1.77 -21.43 -4.66
N ASP A 128 -0.99 -21.45 -5.73
CA ASP A 128 0.46 -21.33 -5.64
C ASP A 128 0.82 -19.85 -5.46
N ASP A 129 1.07 -19.44 -4.22
CA ASP A 129 1.48 -18.07 -3.89
C ASP A 129 2.99 -17.86 -4.01
N SER A 130 3.75 -18.87 -4.49
CA SER A 130 5.20 -18.76 -4.63
C SER A 130 5.59 -17.76 -5.72
N ILE A 131 6.66 -17.02 -5.49
CA ILE A 131 7.17 -16.07 -6.49
C ILE A 131 8.01 -16.84 -7.52
N PRO A 132 7.71 -16.75 -8.83
CA PRO A 132 8.42 -17.52 -9.84
C PRO A 132 9.92 -17.20 -9.89
N ALA A 133 10.75 -18.23 -10.11
CA ALA A 133 12.20 -18.10 -10.22
C ALA A 133 12.66 -17.07 -11.27
N ALA A 134 11.85 -16.86 -12.31
CA ALA A 134 12.10 -15.86 -13.35
C ALA A 134 12.17 -14.41 -12.81
N VAL A 135 11.41 -14.09 -11.76
CA VAL A 135 11.47 -12.77 -11.10
C VAL A 135 12.77 -12.61 -10.33
N PHE A 136 13.25 -13.67 -9.66
CA PHE A 136 14.56 -13.69 -9.01
C PHE A 136 15.70 -13.52 -10.01
N SER A 137 15.57 -14.04 -11.23
CA SER A 137 16.57 -13.87 -12.28
C SER A 137 16.77 -12.40 -12.66
N LEU A 138 15.72 -11.56 -12.66
CA LEU A 138 15.88 -10.11 -12.88
C LEU A 138 16.76 -9.50 -11.79
N ALA A 139 16.39 -9.72 -10.53
CA ALA A 139 17.10 -9.18 -9.36
C ALA A 139 18.57 -9.63 -9.29
N LYS A 140 18.85 -10.91 -9.57
CA LYS A 140 20.22 -11.45 -9.61
C LYS A 140 21.11 -10.78 -10.66
N ASN A 141 20.51 -10.20 -11.70
CA ASN A 141 21.21 -9.49 -12.76
C ASN A 141 21.19 -7.96 -12.57
N GLY A 142 20.81 -7.48 -11.38
CA GLY A 142 20.74 -6.06 -11.07
C GLY A 142 19.62 -5.31 -11.79
N ILE A 143 18.67 -6.03 -12.39
CA ILE A 143 17.50 -5.45 -13.04
C ILE A 143 16.40 -5.34 -12.00
N SER A 144 15.95 -4.12 -11.71
CA SER A 144 14.84 -3.91 -10.79
C SER A 144 13.54 -4.49 -11.36
N PRO A 145 12.89 -5.44 -10.67
CA PRO A 145 11.59 -5.94 -11.10
C PRO A 145 10.53 -4.82 -10.95
N PRO A 146 9.79 -4.46 -12.00
CA PRO A 146 8.64 -3.56 -11.88
C PRO A 146 7.58 -4.11 -10.92
N LEU A 147 6.87 -3.24 -10.20
CA LEU A 147 5.82 -3.69 -9.27
C LEU A 147 4.69 -4.42 -9.98
N THR A 148 4.43 -4.10 -11.25
CA THR A 148 3.39 -4.77 -12.06
C THR A 148 3.68 -6.25 -12.31
N LEU A 149 4.92 -6.72 -12.15
CA LEU A 149 5.23 -8.15 -12.14
C LEU A 149 4.64 -8.90 -10.93
N PHE A 150 4.37 -8.18 -9.83
CA PHE A 150 3.82 -8.73 -8.60
C PHE A 150 2.28 -8.64 -8.53
N LEU A 151 1.62 -8.22 -9.62
CA LEU A 151 0.17 -8.39 -9.75
C LEU A 151 -0.17 -9.90 -9.74
N PRO A 152 -1.27 -10.32 -9.10
CA PRO A 152 -1.69 -11.73 -9.08
C PRO A 152 -1.75 -12.35 -10.48
N GLY A 153 -2.40 -11.66 -11.44
CA GLY A 153 -2.50 -12.13 -12.82
C GLY A 153 -1.15 -12.17 -13.55
N SER A 154 -0.21 -11.28 -13.22
CA SER A 154 1.15 -11.32 -13.77
C SER A 154 1.90 -12.55 -13.27
N LEU A 155 1.82 -12.85 -11.97
CA LEU A 155 2.47 -14.01 -11.37
C LEU A 155 1.89 -15.33 -11.91
N GLU A 156 0.57 -15.44 -12.02
CA GLU A 156 -0.10 -16.60 -12.65
C GLU A 156 0.39 -16.82 -14.09
N ARG A 157 0.46 -15.74 -14.88
CA ARG A 157 0.94 -15.81 -16.26
C ARG A 157 2.40 -16.26 -16.35
N ILE A 158 3.26 -15.80 -15.44
CA ILE A 158 4.66 -16.23 -15.35
C ILE A 158 4.75 -17.72 -14.95
N ARG A 159 3.96 -18.17 -13.96
CA ARG A 159 3.91 -19.58 -13.54
C ARG A 159 3.45 -20.51 -14.65
N ALA A 160 2.49 -20.04 -15.46
CA ALA A 160 2.03 -20.78 -16.64
C ALA A 160 3.07 -20.84 -17.78
N GLY A 161 4.21 -20.16 -17.67
CA GLY A 161 5.23 -20.10 -18.72
C GLY A 161 4.84 -19.24 -19.93
N ASN A 162 3.76 -18.46 -19.83
CA ASN A 162 3.18 -17.68 -20.92
C ASN A 162 3.78 -16.26 -21.02
N VAL A 163 5.11 -16.17 -20.93
CA VAL A 163 5.84 -14.89 -20.94
C VAL A 163 7.01 -14.96 -21.91
N LYS A 164 7.21 -13.88 -22.68
CA LYS A 164 8.40 -13.77 -23.52
C LYS A 164 9.64 -13.56 -22.68
N THR A 165 10.77 -13.94 -23.25
CA THR A 165 12.09 -13.70 -22.67
C THR A 165 12.96 -12.93 -23.64
N VAL A 166 13.82 -12.08 -23.10
CA VAL A 166 14.77 -11.25 -23.84
C VAL A 166 16.18 -11.49 -23.32
N LYS A 167 17.16 -11.41 -24.22
CA LYS A 167 18.58 -11.48 -23.84
C LYS A 167 19.03 -10.10 -23.37
N HIS A 168 19.36 -9.98 -22.10
CA HIS A 168 19.95 -8.78 -21.52
C HIS A 168 21.48 -8.93 -21.46
N GLY A 169 22.21 -7.89 -21.85
CA GLY A 169 23.67 -7.87 -21.75
C GLY A 169 24.09 -7.42 -20.36
N THR A 170 24.76 -8.29 -19.60
CA THR A 170 25.27 -7.98 -18.27
C THR A 170 26.79 -7.83 -18.35
N GLY A 171 27.28 -6.69 -18.86
CA GLY A 171 28.71 -6.43 -19.08
C GLY A 171 29.25 -6.84 -20.45
N GLU A 172 30.58 -6.90 -20.61
CA GLU A 172 31.24 -6.99 -21.92
C GLU A 172 31.02 -8.31 -22.68
N THR A 173 30.67 -9.43 -22.03
CA THR A 173 30.60 -10.73 -22.72
C THR A 173 29.45 -11.66 -22.34
N THR A 174 28.79 -11.49 -21.18
CA THR A 174 27.74 -12.40 -20.72
C THR A 174 26.34 -11.88 -21.07
N LYS A 175 25.60 -12.65 -21.86
CA LYS A 175 24.17 -12.42 -22.14
C LYS A 175 23.34 -13.33 -21.26
N VAL A 176 22.45 -12.75 -20.47
CA VAL A 176 21.52 -13.50 -19.62
C VAL A 176 20.11 -13.38 -20.17
N THR A 177 19.39 -14.50 -20.22
CA THR A 177 17.98 -14.52 -20.64
C THR A 177 17.11 -14.19 -19.44
N VAL A 178 16.32 -13.12 -19.55
CA VAL A 178 15.38 -12.66 -18.51
C VAL A 178 13.98 -12.49 -19.10
N ILE A 179 12.96 -12.42 -18.25
CA ILE A 179 11.59 -12.15 -18.72
C ILE A 179 11.50 -10.76 -19.35
N ASP A 180 10.69 -10.65 -20.39
CA ASP A 180 10.42 -9.38 -21.06
C ASP A 180 9.41 -8.55 -20.25
N VAL A 181 9.91 -7.53 -19.56
CA VAL A 181 9.09 -6.64 -18.72
C VAL A 181 8.13 -5.77 -19.52
N SER A 182 8.34 -5.61 -20.84
CA SER A 182 7.47 -4.79 -21.69
C SER A 182 6.09 -5.43 -21.95
N GLU A 183 5.92 -6.72 -21.64
CA GLU A 183 4.63 -7.41 -21.78
C GLU A 183 3.66 -7.19 -20.60
N PHE A 184 4.09 -6.43 -19.60
CA PHE A 184 3.32 -6.14 -18.40
C PHE A 184 2.85 -4.68 -18.41
N PRO A 185 1.77 -4.34 -17.68
CA PRO A 185 1.32 -2.97 -17.57
C PRO A 185 2.44 -2.04 -17.09
N ASP A 186 2.40 -0.79 -17.54
CA ASP A 186 3.29 0.23 -16.99
C ASP A 186 2.95 0.45 -15.52
N GLU A 187 3.96 0.60 -14.69
CA GLU A 187 3.81 0.83 -13.26
C GLU A 187 3.04 2.12 -12.98
N GLU A 188 3.15 3.11 -13.85
CA GLU A 188 2.42 4.39 -13.77
C GLU A 188 0.90 4.22 -13.95
N THR A 189 0.44 3.06 -14.43
CA THR A 189 -1.00 2.75 -14.54
C THR A 189 -1.58 2.09 -13.29
N LEU A 190 -0.76 1.73 -12.30
CA LEU A 190 -1.24 1.16 -11.05
C LEU A 190 -2.01 2.22 -10.25
N ASP A 191 -3.24 1.87 -9.86
CA ASP A 191 -3.97 2.60 -8.84
C ASP A 191 -3.42 2.29 -7.44
N GLN A 192 -3.90 3.03 -6.44
CA GLN A 192 -3.40 2.90 -5.08
C GLN A 192 -3.63 1.50 -4.48
N ALA A 193 -4.77 0.88 -4.76
CA ALA A 193 -5.09 -0.46 -4.25
C ALA A 193 -4.16 -1.52 -4.86
N SER A 194 -4.00 -1.51 -6.19
CA SER A 194 -3.13 -2.45 -6.90
C SER A 194 -1.67 -2.24 -6.52
N PHE A 195 -1.24 -1.00 -6.33
CA PHE A 195 0.11 -0.70 -5.81
C PHE A 195 0.33 -1.35 -4.44
N GLN A 196 -0.60 -1.20 -3.50
CA GLN A 196 -0.47 -1.80 -2.16
C GLN A 196 -0.42 -3.34 -2.22
N THR A 197 -1.27 -3.95 -3.04
CA THR A 197 -1.24 -5.41 -3.27
C THR A 197 0.11 -5.85 -3.83
N CYS A 198 0.59 -5.20 -4.90
CA CYS A 198 1.88 -5.52 -5.52
C CYS A 198 3.04 -5.33 -4.55
N TYR A 199 3.01 -4.24 -3.77
CA TYR A 199 4.07 -3.91 -2.84
C TYR A 199 4.16 -4.94 -1.71
N ASN A 200 3.03 -5.41 -1.17
CA ASN A 200 3.03 -6.47 -0.16
C ASN A 200 3.66 -7.77 -0.71
N THR A 201 3.34 -8.15 -1.94
CA THR A 201 3.96 -9.33 -2.58
C THR A 201 5.45 -9.09 -2.90
N PHE A 202 5.84 -7.86 -3.24
CA PHE A 202 7.24 -7.46 -3.37
C PHE A 202 8.00 -7.54 -2.04
N LEU A 203 7.36 -7.23 -0.91
CA LEU A 203 7.96 -7.43 0.42
C LEU A 203 8.19 -8.92 0.71
N THR A 204 7.24 -9.81 0.38
CA THR A 204 7.45 -11.27 0.46
C THR A 204 8.61 -11.72 -0.42
N PHE A 205 8.76 -11.12 -1.61
CA PHE A 205 9.91 -11.36 -2.48
C PHE A 205 11.23 -10.95 -1.82
N LEU A 206 11.31 -9.74 -1.27
CA LEU A 206 12.51 -9.27 -0.58
C LEU A 206 12.83 -10.11 0.66
N GLN A 207 11.83 -10.60 1.38
CA GLN A 207 12.03 -11.48 2.53
C GLN A 207 12.77 -12.77 2.14
N GLY A 208 12.48 -13.33 0.95
CA GLY A 208 13.17 -14.51 0.42
C GLY A 208 14.47 -14.19 -0.34
N ALA A 209 14.60 -12.98 -0.88
CA ALA A 209 15.72 -12.59 -1.75
C ALA A 209 16.84 -11.82 -1.03
N SER A 210 16.60 -11.28 0.16
CA SER A 210 17.50 -10.35 0.85
C SER A 210 17.63 -10.60 2.34
N GLY A 211 18.58 -9.93 2.99
CA GLY A 211 18.76 -10.01 4.44
C GLY A 211 17.68 -9.24 5.22
N PRO A 212 17.45 -9.57 6.51
CA PRO A 212 16.37 -8.99 7.33
C PRO A 212 16.44 -7.46 7.45
N ARG A 213 17.65 -6.87 7.41
CA ARG A 213 17.83 -5.41 7.46
C ARG A 213 17.36 -4.71 6.19
N VAL A 214 17.58 -5.33 5.02
CA VAL A 214 17.11 -4.79 3.73
C VAL A 214 15.58 -4.84 3.69
N TYR A 215 15.01 -6.01 4.01
CA TYR A 215 13.57 -6.18 4.15
C TYR A 215 12.96 -5.16 5.13
N GLY A 216 13.59 -4.96 6.29
CA GLY A 216 13.19 -3.96 7.28
C GLY A 216 13.17 -2.53 6.73
N GLY A 217 14.21 -2.12 5.99
CA GLY A 217 14.27 -0.79 5.37
C GLY A 217 13.17 -0.56 4.33
N PHE A 218 12.89 -1.54 3.47
CA PHE A 218 11.78 -1.46 2.50
C PHE A 218 10.40 -1.49 3.16
N THR A 219 10.26 -2.19 4.29
CA THR A 219 9.04 -2.19 5.09
C THR A 219 8.80 -0.83 5.74
N GLU A 220 9.85 -0.21 6.31
CA GLU A 220 9.77 1.12 6.89
C GLU A 220 9.49 2.19 5.82
N HIS A 221 10.13 2.09 4.63
CA HIS A 221 9.82 2.91 3.45
C HIS A 221 8.33 2.87 3.12
N TYR A 222 7.77 1.66 2.98
CA TYR A 222 6.37 1.46 2.64
C TYR A 222 5.41 2.01 3.70
N ASN A 223 5.67 1.68 4.98
CA ASN A 223 4.89 2.19 6.10
C ASN A 223 4.94 3.72 6.18
N ARG A 224 6.07 4.34 5.85
CA ARG A 224 6.19 5.79 5.79
C ARG A 224 5.27 6.41 4.73
N MET A 225 5.09 5.74 3.58
CA MET A 225 4.14 6.20 2.55
C MET A 225 2.68 6.03 3.02
N LEU A 226 2.34 4.86 3.57
CA LEU A 226 0.98 4.55 4.03
C LEU A 226 0.52 5.43 5.19
N ASN A 227 1.45 5.84 6.06
CA ASN A 227 1.17 6.72 7.19
C ASN A 227 1.17 8.21 6.83
N ASP A 228 1.38 8.59 5.55
CA ASP A 228 1.22 9.99 5.12
C ASP A 228 -0.27 10.31 4.96
N PRO A 229 -0.85 11.23 5.75
CA PRO A 229 -2.25 11.63 5.61
C PRO A 229 -2.56 12.24 4.23
N GLY A 230 -1.55 12.78 3.53
CA GLY A 230 -1.66 13.30 2.17
C GLY A 230 -1.47 12.25 1.09
N LEU A 231 -1.38 10.95 1.40
CA LEU A 231 -1.13 9.88 0.43
C LEU A 231 -2.04 9.96 -0.81
N PRO A 232 -3.36 10.19 -0.73
CA PRO A 232 -4.20 10.27 -1.92
C PRO A 232 -3.79 11.39 -2.90
N ILE A 233 -3.25 12.50 -2.39
CA ILE A 233 -2.77 13.63 -3.19
C ILE A 233 -1.36 13.33 -3.75
N TRP A 234 -0.52 12.69 -2.94
CA TRP A 234 0.89 12.45 -3.25
C TRP A 234 1.17 11.09 -3.87
N PHE A 235 0.16 10.26 -4.13
CA PHE A 235 0.34 8.87 -4.52
C PHE A 235 1.24 8.71 -5.75
N VAL A 236 1.01 9.50 -6.80
CA VAL A 236 1.84 9.47 -8.02
C VAL A 236 3.30 9.82 -7.72
N ALA A 237 3.54 10.82 -6.85
CA ALA A 237 4.88 11.20 -6.44
C ALA A 237 5.57 10.08 -5.65
N TYR A 238 4.83 9.40 -4.76
CA TYR A 238 5.30 8.25 -4.00
C TYR A 238 5.65 7.06 -4.90
N GLN A 239 4.79 6.72 -5.85
CA GLN A 239 5.02 5.65 -6.82
C GLN A 239 6.31 5.91 -7.64
N GLN A 240 6.49 7.13 -8.15
CA GLN A 240 7.71 7.50 -8.88
C GLN A 240 8.96 7.47 -7.99
N PHE A 241 8.84 7.89 -6.73
CA PHE A 241 9.94 7.85 -5.77
C PHE A 241 10.35 6.42 -5.43
N ASP A 242 9.39 5.54 -5.16
CA ASP A 242 9.62 4.11 -4.94
C ASP A 242 10.29 3.44 -6.15
N LYS A 243 9.79 3.69 -7.37
CA LYS A 243 10.39 3.20 -8.63
C LYS A 243 11.87 3.54 -8.72
N LYS A 244 12.25 4.76 -8.33
CA LYS A 244 13.66 5.21 -8.29
C LYS A 244 14.46 4.50 -7.20
N ILE A 245 13.91 4.37 -5.98
CA ILE A 245 14.57 3.66 -4.87
C ILE A 245 14.86 2.21 -5.25
N ARG A 246 13.87 1.48 -5.78
CA ARG A 246 14.06 0.10 -6.22
C ARG A 246 15.11 0.03 -7.34
N ALA A 247 15.03 0.88 -8.36
CA ALA A 247 16.01 0.91 -9.44
C ALA A 247 17.45 1.12 -8.93
N GLN A 248 17.66 2.07 -8.01
CA GLN A 248 18.96 2.32 -7.39
C GLN A 248 19.42 1.13 -6.56
N PHE A 249 18.54 0.54 -5.74
CA PHE A 249 18.86 -0.60 -4.88
C PHE A 249 19.32 -1.81 -5.69
N PHE A 250 18.63 -2.18 -6.77
CA PHE A 250 19.03 -3.34 -7.59
C PHE A 250 20.32 -3.07 -8.38
N THR A 251 20.64 -1.80 -8.65
CA THR A 251 21.93 -1.42 -9.26
C THR A 251 23.07 -1.47 -8.25
N LYS A 252 22.83 -0.93 -7.04
CA LYS A 252 23.80 -0.83 -5.95
C LYS A 252 23.06 -1.02 -4.62
N PRO A 253 23.11 -2.21 -4.01
CA PRO A 253 22.33 -2.49 -2.80
C PRO A 253 22.70 -1.58 -1.61
N TYR A 254 21.69 -1.12 -0.88
CA TYR A 254 21.81 -0.35 0.35
C TYR A 254 20.63 -0.66 1.30
N ILE A 255 20.71 -0.19 2.55
CA ILE A 255 19.60 -0.27 3.51
C ILE A 255 18.93 1.10 3.52
N ILE A 256 17.63 1.15 3.28
CA ILE A 256 16.85 2.38 3.37
C ILE A 256 16.74 2.80 4.84
N ASP A 257 17.09 4.05 5.14
CA ASP A 257 16.79 4.72 6.39
C ASP A 257 15.86 5.90 6.11
N VAL A 258 14.61 5.80 6.55
CA VAL A 258 13.60 6.85 6.30
C VAL A 258 13.82 8.13 7.11
N ARG A 259 14.71 8.07 8.11
CA ARG A 259 15.06 9.21 8.99
C ARG A 259 16.20 10.04 8.40
N ASP A 260 16.94 9.46 7.46
CA ASP A 260 18.02 10.15 6.75
C ASP A 260 17.51 11.46 6.10
N SER A 261 18.31 12.51 6.18
CA SER A 261 18.03 13.77 5.48
C SER A 261 17.98 13.58 3.96
N GLU A 262 18.88 12.79 3.37
CA GLU A 262 18.92 12.57 1.92
C GLU A 262 17.64 11.89 1.43
N TYR A 263 17.14 10.90 2.18
CA TYR A 263 15.87 10.25 1.89
C TYR A 263 14.70 11.25 1.93
N ARG A 264 14.63 12.08 2.98
CA ARG A 264 13.57 13.08 3.15
C ARG A 264 13.61 14.15 2.05
N ASP A 265 14.79 14.61 1.69
CA ASP A 265 15.01 15.60 0.64
C ASP A 265 14.64 15.03 -0.74
N ALA A 266 15.04 13.78 -1.02
CA ALA A 266 14.67 13.09 -2.27
C ALA A 266 13.16 12.87 -2.39
N LEU A 267 12.48 12.47 -1.31
CA LEU A 267 11.02 12.36 -1.28
C LEU A 267 10.35 13.72 -1.51
N GLN A 268 10.85 14.78 -0.87
CA GLN A 268 10.32 16.13 -1.06
C GLN A 268 10.53 16.63 -2.49
N ALA A 269 11.68 16.32 -3.11
CA ALA A 269 11.96 16.63 -4.50
C ALA A 269 11.00 15.90 -5.45
N ALA A 270 10.66 14.65 -5.17
CA ALA A 270 9.65 13.90 -5.93
C ALA A 270 8.26 14.57 -5.83
N LYS A 271 7.81 14.93 -4.62
CA LYS A 271 6.55 15.67 -4.41
C LYS A 271 6.54 17.01 -5.14
N SER A 272 7.65 17.74 -5.10
CA SER A 272 7.78 19.04 -5.77
C SER A 272 7.75 18.89 -7.30
N SER A 273 8.41 17.85 -7.84
CA SER A 273 8.41 17.55 -9.28
C SER A 273 7.01 17.22 -9.78
N PHE A 274 6.24 16.45 -9.01
CA PHE A 274 4.83 16.17 -9.31
C PHE A 274 3.99 17.45 -9.40
N LEU A 275 4.13 18.38 -8.44
CA LEU A 275 3.42 19.67 -8.50
C LEU A 275 3.76 20.48 -9.75
N MET A 276 5.02 20.45 -10.19
CA MET A 276 5.47 21.18 -11.37
C MET A 276 4.93 20.55 -12.67
N ALA A 277 4.93 19.22 -12.76
CA ALA A 277 4.41 18.48 -13.92
C ALA A 277 2.89 18.67 -14.08
N SER A 278 2.12 18.59 -12.99
CA SER A 278 0.68 18.85 -12.99
C SER A 278 0.33 20.31 -13.32
N GLY A 279 1.30 21.21 -13.14
CA GLY A 279 1.17 22.63 -13.45
C GLY A 279 1.35 22.99 -14.92
N ASP A 280 1.63 22.06 -15.84
CA ASP A 280 1.90 22.38 -17.27
C ASP A 280 0.77 21.97 -18.24
N GLN A 281 -0.03 20.94 -17.93
CA GLN A 281 -1.01 20.34 -18.86
C GLN A 281 -2.25 21.19 -19.26
N GLY A 282 -2.26 22.50 -19.03
CA GLY A 282 -3.44 23.35 -19.29
C GLY A 282 -3.17 24.58 -20.14
N LYS A 283 -2.28 24.51 -21.14
CA LYS A 283 -1.99 25.66 -22.02
C LYS A 283 -2.21 25.45 -23.53
N ASP A 284 -2.57 24.26 -24.00
CA ASP A 284 -2.68 24.01 -25.45
C ASP A 284 -4.13 23.95 -26.01
N SER A 285 -5.11 24.50 -25.30
CA SER A 285 -6.48 24.67 -25.83
C SER A 285 -6.92 26.13 -25.75
N ASP A 286 -6.43 26.95 -26.68
CA ASP A 286 -7.19 28.02 -27.34
C ASP A 286 -6.24 28.92 -28.12
N SER A 287 -5.65 28.36 -29.18
CA SER A 287 -5.31 29.17 -30.35
C SER A 287 -6.48 29.05 -31.31
N PHE A 288 -7.34 30.07 -31.29
CA PHE A 288 -8.36 30.34 -32.30
C PHE A 288 -7.69 30.44 -33.68
N GLY A 289 -7.54 29.28 -34.34
CA GLY A 289 -7.28 29.19 -35.76
C GLY A 289 -8.52 29.66 -36.50
N VAL A 290 -8.44 30.86 -37.07
CA VAL A 290 -9.38 31.43 -38.02
C VAL A 290 -9.78 30.38 -39.07
N VAL A 291 -11.06 30.06 -39.10
CA VAL A 291 -11.72 29.16 -40.05
C VAL A 291 -11.52 29.70 -41.47
N ARG A 292 -10.83 28.92 -42.32
CA ARG A 292 -10.99 28.97 -43.78
C ARG A 292 -11.73 27.71 -44.20
N SER A 293 -12.91 27.92 -44.77
CA SER A 293 -13.81 26.92 -45.31
C SER A 293 -13.13 25.92 -46.24
N GLY A 294 -13.48 24.65 -46.12
CA GLY A 294 -13.18 23.65 -47.15
C GLY A 294 -13.35 22.20 -46.70
N THR A 295 -14.48 21.61 -47.09
CA THR A 295 -14.71 20.17 -47.32
C THR A 295 -14.60 19.20 -46.13
N GLU A 296 -15.77 18.94 -45.54
CA GLU A 296 -16.40 17.61 -45.45
C GLU A 296 -15.46 16.38 -45.38
N ARG A 297 -15.16 15.92 -44.15
CA ARG A 297 -14.69 14.54 -43.93
C ARG A 297 -14.93 14.04 -42.50
N GLN A 298 -15.82 13.05 -42.44
CA GLN A 298 -15.90 11.92 -41.50
C GLN A 298 -15.87 12.21 -39.99
N GLU A 299 -17.06 12.08 -39.41
CA GLU A 299 -17.31 11.74 -38.00
C GLU A 299 -16.48 10.53 -37.55
N ARG A 300 -15.41 10.78 -36.78
CA ARG A 300 -14.81 9.77 -35.91
C ARG A 300 -15.30 10.03 -34.49
N ARG A 301 -16.09 9.10 -33.98
CA ARG A 301 -16.48 8.97 -32.57
C ARG A 301 -15.22 8.99 -31.70
N LYS A 302 -15.14 9.93 -30.75
CA LYS A 302 -14.12 9.93 -29.69
C LYS A 302 -14.51 8.90 -28.62
N PRO A 303 -13.63 7.96 -28.25
CA PRO A 303 -13.87 7.07 -27.13
C PRO A 303 -13.29 7.67 -25.84
N TYR A 304 -14.16 7.85 -24.84
CA TYR A 304 -13.89 8.14 -23.43
C TYR A 304 -13.08 9.41 -23.12
N GLU A 305 -13.78 10.53 -22.97
CA GLU A 305 -13.33 11.59 -22.07
C GLU A 305 -13.21 11.00 -20.67
N ARG A 306 -11.96 10.85 -20.23
CA ARG A 306 -11.61 10.38 -18.89
C ARG A 306 -11.96 11.54 -17.95
N ASP A 307 -12.98 11.33 -17.12
CA ASP A 307 -13.32 12.21 -15.99
C ASP A 307 -12.14 12.16 -14.98
N GLU A 308 -11.09 12.94 -15.24
CA GLU A 308 -10.08 13.25 -14.25
C GLU A 308 -10.70 14.23 -13.26
N GLY A 309 -11.30 13.69 -12.21
CA GLY A 309 -11.86 14.49 -11.13
C GLY A 309 -10.83 15.52 -10.65
N PRO A 310 -11.16 16.82 -10.60
CA PRO A 310 -10.19 17.85 -10.28
C PRO A 310 -9.80 17.70 -8.81
N HIS A 311 -8.58 17.22 -8.56
CA HIS A 311 -7.93 17.41 -7.27
C HIS A 311 -7.92 18.92 -7.00
N SER A 312 -8.71 19.35 -6.02
CA SER A 312 -8.97 20.74 -5.74
C SER A 312 -7.74 21.37 -5.08
N VAL A 313 -6.77 21.81 -5.88
CA VAL A 313 -5.58 22.49 -5.36
C VAL A 313 -5.98 23.89 -4.88
N LEU A 314 -5.61 24.23 -3.64
CA LEU A 314 -5.77 25.57 -3.08
C LEU A 314 -4.81 26.54 -3.76
N CYS A 315 -5.35 27.60 -4.37
CA CYS A 315 -4.55 28.66 -4.95
C CYS A 315 -3.93 29.53 -3.85
N PHE A 316 -2.61 29.49 -3.67
CA PHE A 316 -1.91 30.33 -2.70
C PHE A 316 -1.91 31.83 -2.99
N ARG A 317 -2.38 32.26 -4.17
CA ARG A 317 -2.55 33.68 -4.50
C ARG A 317 -3.93 34.19 -4.10
N CYS A 318 -5.00 33.53 -4.54
CA CYS A 318 -6.36 34.02 -4.33
C CYS A 318 -7.17 33.24 -3.31
N GLY A 319 -6.72 32.08 -2.83
CA GLY A 319 -7.42 31.30 -1.81
C GLY A 319 -8.57 30.42 -2.34
N ARG A 320 -8.87 30.45 -3.64
CA ARG A 320 -9.88 29.59 -4.26
C ARG A 320 -9.31 28.22 -4.62
N MET A 321 -10.17 27.22 -4.62
CA MET A 321 -9.82 25.86 -5.03
C MET A 321 -9.86 25.71 -6.56
N GLY A 322 -9.11 24.74 -7.08
CA GLY A 322 -9.21 24.30 -8.47
C GLY A 322 -8.21 24.92 -9.44
N HIS A 323 -7.25 25.73 -8.96
CA HIS A 323 -6.16 26.23 -9.81
C HIS A 323 -4.89 26.55 -9.01
N ASN A 324 -3.75 26.60 -9.70
CA ASN A 324 -2.45 26.96 -9.13
C ASN A 324 -2.27 28.49 -9.08
N ALA A 325 -1.60 29.00 -8.04
CA ALA A 325 -1.21 30.40 -7.88
C ALA A 325 -0.51 31.01 -9.10
N VAL A 326 0.38 30.28 -9.78
CA VAL A 326 1.09 30.73 -10.99
C VAL A 326 0.15 30.92 -12.19
N ARG A 327 -0.97 30.20 -12.21
CA ARG A 327 -2.02 30.29 -13.25
C ARG A 327 -3.25 31.09 -12.80
N CYS A 328 -3.19 31.69 -11.62
CA CYS A 328 -4.30 32.43 -11.08
C CYS A 328 -4.52 33.73 -11.86
N SER A 329 -5.64 33.82 -12.56
CA SER A 329 -6.09 35.02 -13.27
C SER A 329 -7.08 35.87 -12.46
N GLU A 330 -7.37 35.48 -11.22
CA GLU A 330 -8.29 36.22 -10.35
C GLU A 330 -7.79 37.64 -10.12
N ALA A 331 -8.72 38.59 -10.26
CA ALA A 331 -8.49 40.00 -10.00
C ALA A 331 -8.57 40.33 -8.50
N ASN A 332 -9.27 39.49 -7.72
CA ASN A 332 -9.50 39.69 -6.29
C ASN A 332 -9.25 38.38 -5.51
N PRO A 333 -8.81 38.45 -4.24
CA PRO A 333 -8.80 37.30 -3.35
C PRO A 333 -10.21 36.71 -3.13
N SER A 334 -10.27 35.49 -2.62
CA SER A 334 -11.49 34.78 -2.18
C SER A 334 -12.35 35.64 -1.26
N LYS A 335 -11.70 36.35 -0.33
CA LYS A 335 -12.35 37.22 0.64
C LYS A 335 -12.42 38.66 0.14
N HIS A 336 -13.65 39.17 0.06
CA HIS A 336 -13.93 40.53 -0.40
C HIS A 336 -13.26 41.60 0.47
N GLY A 337 -12.80 42.69 -0.14
CA GLY A 337 -12.15 43.81 0.55
C GLY A 337 -10.68 43.58 0.94
N ARG A 338 -10.02 42.55 0.40
CA ARG A 338 -8.60 42.29 0.64
C ARG A 338 -7.76 42.48 -0.62
N ASN A 339 -6.52 42.89 -0.41
CA ASN A 339 -5.50 42.93 -1.43
C ASN A 339 -4.72 41.61 -1.43
N PHE A 340 -4.13 41.26 -2.57
CA PHE A 340 -3.14 40.19 -2.61
C PHE A 340 -1.96 40.51 -1.70
N VAL A 341 -1.45 39.50 -1.02
CA VAL A 341 -0.24 39.61 -0.18
C VAL A 341 1.01 39.19 -0.97
N ILE A 342 0.82 38.33 -1.96
CA ILE A 342 1.89 37.70 -2.74
C ILE A 342 1.64 37.78 -4.24
N THR A 343 2.74 37.76 -5.00
CA THR A 343 2.79 37.46 -6.42
C THR A 343 3.32 36.04 -6.59
N ALA A 344 2.77 35.30 -7.54
CA ALA A 344 3.24 33.96 -7.88
C ALA A 344 3.90 33.99 -9.27
N SER A 345 5.08 33.38 -9.38
CA SER A 345 5.81 33.20 -10.64
C SER A 345 6.29 31.75 -10.77
N ARG A 346 6.94 31.42 -11.89
CA ARG A 346 7.57 30.10 -12.06
C ARG A 346 8.69 29.84 -11.04
N GLU A 347 9.27 30.88 -10.47
CA GLU A 347 10.36 30.80 -9.50
C GLU A 347 9.86 30.61 -8.05
N GLY A 348 8.56 30.82 -7.79
CA GLY A 348 7.95 30.62 -6.48
C GLY A 348 6.93 31.69 -6.10
N LEU A 349 6.73 31.85 -4.79
CA LEU A 349 5.86 32.87 -4.20
C LEU A 349 6.74 34.02 -3.69
N PHE A 350 6.34 35.25 -3.96
CA PHE A 350 7.06 36.46 -3.56
C PHE A 350 6.11 37.44 -2.89
N ARG A 351 6.53 38.05 -1.78
CA ARG A 351 5.73 39.07 -1.09
C ARG A 351 5.66 40.34 -1.94
N ILE A 352 4.46 40.88 -2.16
CA ILE A 352 4.27 42.06 -3.04
C ILE A 352 5.05 43.28 -2.53
N HIS A 353 5.08 43.48 -1.21
CA HIS A 353 5.64 44.70 -0.62
C HIS A 353 7.16 44.85 -0.83
N ASP A 354 7.93 43.76 -0.82
CA ASP A 354 9.40 43.82 -0.83
C ASP A 354 10.06 42.71 -1.67
N ASN A 355 9.27 41.97 -2.42
CA ASN A 355 9.71 40.89 -3.30
C ASN A 355 10.53 39.78 -2.59
N ARG A 356 10.38 39.61 -1.28
CA ARG A 356 11.03 38.50 -0.57
C ARG A 356 10.36 37.15 -0.90
N PRO A 357 11.13 36.07 -1.09
CA PRO A 357 10.57 34.75 -1.37
C PRO A 357 9.81 34.24 -0.15
N VAL A 358 8.59 33.75 -0.35
CA VAL A 358 7.70 33.19 0.67
C VAL A 358 7.76 31.66 0.59
N CYS A 359 7.92 31.00 1.74
CA CYS A 359 8.07 29.55 1.78
C CYS A 359 6.77 28.83 1.38
N MET A 360 6.81 28.12 0.26
CA MET A 360 5.68 27.28 -0.19
C MET A 360 5.41 26.13 0.79
N ARG A 361 6.46 25.48 1.31
CA ARG A 361 6.31 24.35 2.24
C ARG A 361 5.62 24.76 3.55
N PHE A 362 5.92 25.97 4.03
CA PHE A 362 5.22 26.57 5.18
C PHE A 362 3.74 26.78 4.86
N ASN A 363 3.43 27.31 3.67
CA ASN A 363 2.04 27.49 3.23
C ASN A 363 1.27 26.18 3.03
N CYS A 364 1.98 25.06 2.82
CA CYS A 364 1.45 23.70 2.83
C CYS A 364 1.39 23.03 4.23
N GLY A 365 1.83 23.71 5.30
CA GLY A 365 1.86 23.13 6.67
C GLY A 365 2.99 22.13 6.91
N SER A 366 4.08 22.18 6.14
CA SER A 366 5.12 21.14 6.13
C SER A 366 6.56 21.65 6.34
N CYS A 367 6.72 22.89 6.79
CA CYS A 367 8.03 23.51 7.02
C CYS A 367 8.15 24.11 8.40
N ASP A 368 9.19 23.68 9.11
CA ASP A 368 9.64 24.13 10.43
C ASP A 368 11.02 24.81 10.39
N ALA A 369 11.61 24.94 9.19
CA ALA A 369 12.93 25.52 9.02
C ALA A 369 12.94 27.01 9.41
N SER A 370 13.90 27.39 10.26
CA SER A 370 14.18 28.78 10.62
C SER A 370 15.63 29.12 10.26
N GLY A 371 15.85 30.24 9.56
CA GLY A 371 17.18 30.68 9.16
C GLY A 371 17.18 31.83 8.14
N ASN A 372 18.26 32.60 8.12
CA ASN A 372 18.39 33.78 7.24
C ASN A 372 18.44 33.44 5.74
N ASN A 373 18.80 32.20 5.39
CA ASN A 373 18.87 31.73 4.00
C ASN A 373 17.58 31.01 3.56
N HIS A 374 16.53 31.03 4.37
CA HIS A 374 15.26 30.41 4.07
C HIS A 374 14.22 31.45 3.61
N ALA A 375 13.30 31.03 2.74
CA ALA A 375 12.17 31.85 2.36
C ALA A 375 11.31 32.20 3.59
N ILE A 376 10.73 33.39 3.63
CA ILE A 376 10.01 33.87 4.81
C ILE A 376 8.76 33.01 5.07
N HIS A 377 8.54 32.67 6.34
CA HIS A 377 7.34 31.99 6.79
C HIS A 377 6.24 33.02 7.02
N MET A 378 5.29 33.05 6.10
CA MET A 378 4.08 33.83 6.22
C MET A 378 2.96 33.22 5.38
N CYS A 379 1.74 33.35 5.86
CA CYS A 379 0.54 32.97 5.14
C CYS A 379 0.44 33.78 3.85
N SER A 380 0.38 33.10 2.71
CA SER A 380 0.31 33.72 1.39
C SER A 380 -1.03 34.45 1.14
N LEU A 381 -2.06 34.15 1.94
CA LEU A 381 -3.43 34.69 1.81
C LEU A 381 -3.70 35.88 2.73
N CYS A 382 -3.10 35.92 3.92
CA CYS A 382 -3.37 36.97 4.91
C CYS A 382 -2.13 37.66 5.48
N GLY A 383 -0.93 37.16 5.18
CA GLY A 383 0.34 37.71 5.61
C GLY A 383 0.78 37.41 7.04
N ASP A 384 0.01 36.62 7.79
CA ASP A 384 0.29 36.25 9.16
C ASP A 384 1.45 35.23 9.22
N PRO A 385 2.49 35.44 10.06
CA PRO A 385 3.62 34.51 10.19
C PRO A 385 3.30 33.25 11.01
N LEU A 386 2.16 33.16 11.67
CA LEU A 386 1.84 32.07 12.60
C LEU A 386 1.27 30.81 11.94
N HIS A 387 0.78 30.90 10.70
CA HIS A 387 0.14 29.77 10.01
C HIS A 387 0.39 29.79 8.49
N GLY A 388 0.32 28.62 7.87
CA GLY A 388 0.35 28.49 6.40
C GLY A 388 -1.01 28.75 5.74
N ALA A 389 -1.04 28.92 4.42
CA ALA A 389 -2.28 29.13 3.66
C ALA A 389 -3.33 28.02 3.87
N VAL A 390 -2.91 26.75 4.03
CA VAL A 390 -3.81 25.62 4.28
C VAL A 390 -4.61 25.75 5.59
N ASP A 391 -4.05 26.41 6.60
CA ASP A 391 -4.68 26.62 7.92
C ASP A 391 -5.28 28.03 8.05
N CYS A 392 -5.38 28.77 6.94
CA CYS A 392 -5.82 30.15 6.97
C CYS A 392 -7.34 30.24 7.16
N ILE A 393 -7.78 30.39 8.40
CA ILE A 393 -9.19 30.69 8.74
C ILE A 393 -9.71 32.01 8.14
N ARG A 394 -8.77 32.82 7.61
CA ARG A 394 -9.03 34.10 6.99
C ARG A 394 -9.23 33.97 5.47
N ASN A 395 -9.03 32.79 4.89
CA ASN A 395 -9.28 32.49 3.47
C ASN A 395 -10.75 32.71 3.10
#